data_AF-A0A6I6D271-F1
#
_entry.id   AF-A0A6I6D271-F1
#
_cell.length_a   1.000
_cell.length_b   1.000
_cell.length_c   1.000
_cell.angle_alpha   90.00
_cell.angle_beta   90.00
_cell.angle_gamma   90.00
#
_symmetry.space_group_name_H-M   'P 1'
#
loop_
_entity.id
_entity.type
_entity.pdbx_description
1 polymer ?
#
loop_
_entity_poly.entity_id
_entity_poly.type
_entity_poly.pdbx_seq_one_letter_code
_entity_poly.pdbx_strand_id
1 'polypeptide(L)'
;MNPLPVLALLGAALLLGGCSHVSRVDAGHLTAFGEPLEQPEESLYYLVRIDNRGRPPDELPPLAIRFPAADRPIAFDALTPSVTARYLPAFVPPPQWPDTWKEKASRQTAFKGGGIYVHFEAQGPSFIALCSHCHEGRHSPVLCTANGSVCHQLPVTYEGLIELIGPPDRVRRVREVTY
;
A
#
# COMPACT_ATOMS: atom_id res chain seq x y z
N MET A 1 7.49 42.54 -39.63
CA MET A 1 8.17 41.24 -39.47
C MET A 1 8.43 41.04 -37.98
N ASN A 2 7.58 40.28 -37.29
CA ASN A 2 7.70 40.03 -35.85
C ASN A 2 8.18 38.59 -35.60
N PRO A 3 9.36 38.36 -34.98
CA PRO A 3 9.81 37.04 -34.60
C PRO A 3 9.30 36.74 -33.19
N LEU A 4 8.11 36.17 -33.07
CA LEU A 4 7.50 35.87 -31.77
C LEU A 4 6.92 34.44 -31.56
N PRO A 5 7.01 33.45 -32.48
CA PRO A 5 6.42 32.14 -32.18
C PRO A 5 7.41 31.10 -31.61
N VAL A 6 8.73 31.32 -31.66
CA VAL A 6 9.70 30.24 -31.34
C VAL A 6 9.97 30.09 -29.84
N LEU A 7 9.95 31.18 -29.06
CA LEU A 7 10.18 31.12 -27.59
C LEU A 7 8.99 30.56 -26.81
N ALA A 8 7.76 30.68 -27.33
CA ALA A 8 6.56 30.15 -26.66
C ALA A 8 6.45 28.62 -26.73
N LEU A 9 7.04 28.00 -27.75
CA LEU A 9 7.03 26.53 -27.92
C LEU A 9 8.06 25.81 -27.02
N LEU A 10 9.17 26.45 -26.64
CA LEU A 10 10.12 25.86 -25.68
C LEU A 10 9.63 25.92 -24.22
N GLY A 11 8.77 26.89 -23.86
CA GLY A 11 8.19 26.97 -22.51
C GLY A 11 7.10 25.92 -22.23
N ALA A 12 6.35 25.49 -23.26
CA ALA A 12 5.28 24.51 -23.11
C ALA A 12 5.79 23.06 -22.98
N ALA A 13 6.98 22.74 -23.51
CA ALA A 13 7.58 21.41 -23.40
C ALA A 13 8.15 21.10 -22.00
N LEU A 14 8.50 22.13 -21.21
CA LEU A 14 8.99 21.99 -19.83
C LEU A 14 7.88 21.76 -18.79
N LEU A 15 6.62 22.00 -19.14
CA LEU A 15 5.47 21.84 -18.24
C LEU A 15 4.76 20.49 -18.37
N LEU A 16 5.13 19.65 -19.35
CA LEU A 16 4.50 18.36 -19.63
C LEU A 16 5.36 17.14 -19.23
N GLY A 17 6.50 17.37 -18.58
CA GLY A 17 7.48 16.34 -18.20
C GLY A 17 7.50 15.94 -16.73
N GLY A 18 6.49 16.33 -15.93
CA GLY A 18 6.34 15.86 -14.56
C GLY A 18 5.86 14.40 -14.50
N CYS A 19 6.58 13.47 -15.13
CA CYS A 19 6.37 12.05 -14.84
C CYS A 19 6.77 11.85 -13.38
N SER A 20 5.80 11.74 -12.48
CA SER A 20 6.08 11.38 -11.09
C SER A 20 6.75 10.01 -11.10
N HIS A 21 8.07 10.01 -10.94
CA HIS A 21 8.81 8.77 -10.75
C HIS A 21 8.38 8.24 -9.39
N VAL A 22 7.77 7.06 -9.33
CA VAL A 22 7.45 6.42 -8.05
C VAL A 22 8.53 5.37 -7.78
N SER A 23 9.11 5.40 -6.59
CA SER A 23 9.97 4.31 -6.11
C SER A 23 9.11 3.11 -5.78
N ARG A 24 9.46 1.96 -6.34
CA ARG A 24 8.85 0.67 -6.02
C ARG A 24 9.91 -0.23 -5.41
N VAL A 25 9.61 -0.74 -4.23
CA VAL A 25 10.39 -1.74 -3.51
C VAL A 25 9.62 -3.05 -3.51
N ASP A 26 10.27 -4.14 -3.90
CA ASP A 26 9.73 -5.49 -3.84
C ASP A 26 10.59 -6.32 -2.86
N ALA A 27 9.95 -7.02 -1.92
CA ALA A 27 10.58 -7.92 -0.96
C ALA A 27 9.65 -9.10 -0.64
N GLY A 28 9.93 -10.26 -1.24
CA GLY A 28 9.06 -11.42 -1.21
C GLY A 28 7.65 -11.07 -1.67
N HIS A 29 6.70 -11.15 -0.74
CA HIS A 29 5.27 -10.92 -1.00
C HIS A 29 4.86 -9.46 -0.84
N LEU A 30 5.79 -8.61 -0.38
CA LEU A 30 5.57 -7.21 -0.12
C LEU A 30 6.00 -6.38 -1.33
N THR A 31 5.14 -5.43 -1.69
CA THR A 31 5.47 -4.34 -2.60
C THR A 31 5.16 -3.01 -1.92
N ALA A 32 6.15 -2.13 -1.81
CA ALA A 32 5.97 -0.76 -1.33
C ALA A 32 6.13 0.24 -2.48
N PHE A 33 5.32 1.29 -2.45
CA PHE A 33 5.37 2.41 -3.39
C PHE A 33 5.56 3.71 -2.62
N GLY A 34 6.52 4.51 -3.06
CA GLY A 34 6.88 5.77 -2.44
C GLY A 34 7.20 6.84 -3.46
N GLU A 35 6.98 8.08 -3.07
CA GLU A 35 7.50 9.20 -3.85
C GLU A 35 8.98 9.36 -3.49
N PRO A 36 9.87 9.41 -4.50
CA PRO A 36 11.25 9.78 -4.27
C PRO A 36 11.25 11.22 -3.78
N LEU A 37 11.85 11.43 -2.61
CA LEU A 37 12.55 12.68 -2.37
C LEU A 37 13.84 12.63 -3.22
N GLU A 38 14.63 13.70 -3.27
CA GLU A 38 15.71 13.87 -4.25
C GLU A 38 16.63 12.64 -4.42
N GLN A 39 16.74 11.79 -3.38
CA GLN A 39 17.42 10.49 -3.42
C GLN A 39 16.51 9.29 -3.01
N PRO A 40 16.77 8.05 -3.51
CA PRO A 40 15.96 6.86 -3.15
C PRO A 40 15.91 6.57 -1.65
N GLU A 41 17.00 6.84 -0.92
CA GLU A 41 17.11 6.62 0.52
C GLU A 41 16.25 7.62 1.32
N GLU A 42 15.89 8.74 0.69
CA GLU A 42 14.99 9.75 1.22
C GLU A 42 13.52 9.46 0.85
N SER A 43 13.21 8.36 0.15
CA SER A 43 11.83 8.07 -0.29
C SER A 43 10.89 7.83 0.89
N LEU A 44 9.67 8.35 0.77
CA LEU A 44 8.56 8.09 1.68
C LEU A 44 7.56 7.15 1.03
N TYR A 45 7.46 5.94 1.55
CA TYR A 45 6.56 4.89 1.07
C TYR A 45 5.17 5.05 1.69
N TYR A 46 4.21 5.45 0.85
CA TYR A 46 2.83 5.76 1.24
C TYR A 46 1.86 4.60 0.98
N LEU A 47 2.26 3.59 0.21
CA LEU A 47 1.46 2.41 -0.07
C LEU A 47 2.30 1.15 0.10
N VAL A 48 1.84 0.23 0.93
CA VAL A 48 2.42 -1.10 1.11
C VAL A 48 1.35 -2.13 0.78
N ARG A 49 1.67 -3.08 -0.09
CA ARG A 49 0.81 -4.19 -0.50
C ARG A 49 1.49 -5.51 -0.15
N ILE A 50 0.75 -6.43 0.43
CA ILE A 50 1.18 -7.80 0.70
C ILE A 50 0.23 -8.72 -0.05
N ASP A 51 0.74 -9.49 -1.01
CA ASP A 51 -0.04 -10.39 -1.85
C ASP A 51 0.32 -11.84 -1.56
N ASN A 52 -0.57 -12.53 -0.84
CA ASN A 52 -0.43 -13.92 -0.42
C ASN A 52 -1.40 -14.84 -1.18
N ARG A 53 -2.01 -14.38 -2.27
CA ARG A 53 -2.97 -15.19 -3.03
C ARG A 53 -2.31 -16.47 -3.56
N GLY A 54 -2.98 -17.60 -3.35
CA GLY A 54 -2.49 -18.91 -3.76
C GLY A 54 -1.28 -19.43 -2.97
N ARG A 55 -0.92 -18.79 -1.85
CA ARG A 55 0.20 -19.20 -0.99
C ARG A 55 -0.31 -19.94 0.25
N PRO A 56 0.49 -20.88 0.78
CA PRO A 56 0.15 -21.55 2.03
C PRO A 56 0.35 -20.60 3.24
N PRO A 57 -0.35 -20.83 4.37
CA PRO A 57 -0.33 -19.91 5.52
C PRO A 57 1.03 -19.76 6.21
N ASP A 58 1.91 -20.74 6.09
CA ASP A 58 3.27 -20.73 6.66
C ASP A 58 4.25 -19.87 5.86
N GLU A 59 3.88 -19.42 4.65
CA GLU A 59 4.63 -18.46 3.84
C GLU A 59 4.19 -17.00 4.09
N LEU A 60 3.30 -16.74 5.06
CA LEU A 60 2.94 -15.37 5.41
C LEU A 60 4.17 -14.61 5.93
N PRO A 61 4.41 -13.36 5.49
CA PRO A 61 5.53 -12.59 6.00
C PRO A 61 5.35 -12.37 7.52
N PRO A 62 6.43 -12.40 8.32
CA PRO A 62 6.40 -12.29 9.77
C PRO A 62 6.16 -10.83 10.21
N LEU A 63 5.00 -10.30 9.81
CA LEU A 63 4.56 -8.93 10.03
C LEU A 63 3.23 -8.91 10.79
N ALA A 64 2.90 -7.74 11.31
CA ALA A 64 1.68 -7.47 12.04
C ALA A 64 1.09 -6.12 11.62
N ILE A 65 -0.23 -5.97 11.72
CA ILE A 65 -0.90 -4.67 11.62
C ILE A 65 -1.29 -4.21 13.02
N ARG A 66 -1.09 -2.93 13.31
CA ARG A 66 -1.74 -2.29 14.46
C ARG A 66 -2.95 -1.50 13.98
N PHE A 67 -4.15 -2.04 14.25
CA PHE A 67 -5.39 -1.32 13.99
C PHE A 67 -5.54 -0.12 14.94
N PRO A 68 -6.20 0.98 14.54
CA PRO A 68 -6.31 2.19 15.35
C PRO A 68 -6.89 2.00 16.77
N ALA A 69 -7.82 1.06 16.93
CA ALA A 69 -8.46 0.74 18.22
C ALA A 69 -7.88 -0.51 18.90
N ALA A 70 -6.74 -1.03 18.42
CA ALA A 70 -6.10 -2.21 19.01
C ALA A 70 -5.02 -1.81 20.02
N ASP A 71 -5.05 -2.45 21.19
CA ASP A 71 -4.04 -2.25 22.24
C ASP A 71 -2.64 -2.75 21.83
N ARG A 72 -2.61 -3.77 20.96
CA ARG A 72 -1.38 -4.40 20.45
C ARG A 72 -1.48 -4.70 18.95
N PRO A 73 -0.34 -4.77 18.24
CA PRO A 73 -0.31 -5.28 16.87
C PRO A 73 -0.84 -6.72 16.79
N ILE A 74 -1.46 -7.05 15.66
CA ILE A 74 -1.98 -8.39 15.35
C ILE A 74 -1.18 -8.96 14.19
N ALA A 75 -0.46 -10.05 14.45
CA ALA A 75 0.32 -10.76 13.45
C ALA A 75 -0.57 -11.30 12.32
N PHE A 76 -0.02 -11.39 11.11
CA PHE A 76 -0.79 -11.79 9.93
C PHE A 76 -1.35 -13.21 10.02
N ASP A 77 -0.61 -14.13 10.63
CA ASP A 77 -1.03 -15.50 10.91
C ASP A 77 -2.18 -15.59 11.94
N ALA A 78 -2.34 -14.57 12.78
CA ALA A 78 -3.43 -14.45 13.75
C ALA A 78 -4.64 -13.69 13.19
N LEU A 79 -4.56 -13.13 11.98
CA LEU A 79 -5.69 -12.43 11.36
C LEU A 79 -6.74 -13.43 10.89
N THR A 80 -7.97 -13.19 11.33
CA THR A 80 -9.17 -13.87 10.83
C THR A 80 -10.23 -12.83 10.48
N PRO A 81 -11.27 -13.19 9.69
CA PRO A 81 -12.40 -12.30 9.45
C PRO A 81 -13.04 -11.81 10.76
N SER A 82 -13.24 -12.70 11.73
CA SER A 82 -13.87 -12.36 13.01
C SER A 82 -13.01 -11.46 13.88
N VAL A 83 -11.69 -11.57 13.83
CA VAL A 83 -10.76 -10.64 14.53
C VAL A 83 -10.78 -9.29 13.83
N THR A 84 -10.69 -9.27 12.50
CA THR A 84 -10.62 -8.03 11.71
C THR A 84 -11.91 -7.21 11.81
N ALA A 85 -13.07 -7.87 11.81
CA ALA A 85 -14.38 -7.24 11.96
C ALA A 85 -14.57 -6.45 13.26
N ARG A 86 -13.73 -6.68 14.28
CA ARG A 86 -13.74 -5.89 15.53
C ARG A 86 -13.15 -4.50 15.35
N TYR A 87 -12.32 -4.31 14.33
CA TYR A 87 -11.52 -3.09 14.14
C TYR A 87 -11.85 -2.35 12.85
N LEU A 88 -12.26 -3.07 11.80
CA LEU A 88 -12.57 -2.51 10.50
C LEU A 88 -13.98 -2.90 10.06
N PRO A 89 -14.73 -1.99 9.42
CA PRO A 89 -15.99 -2.35 8.81
C PRO A 89 -15.76 -3.25 7.59
N ALA A 90 -16.79 -4.04 7.24
CA ALA A 90 -16.79 -4.81 6.01
C ALA A 90 -16.63 -3.88 4.80
N PHE A 91 -15.88 -4.32 3.80
CA PHE A 91 -15.68 -3.56 2.58
C PHE A 91 -16.98 -3.47 1.78
N VAL A 92 -17.34 -2.25 1.38
CA VAL A 92 -18.47 -1.98 0.48
C VAL A 92 -17.92 -1.50 -0.86
N PRO A 93 -18.19 -2.22 -1.97
CA PRO A 93 -17.77 -1.79 -3.29
C PRO A 93 -18.32 -0.40 -3.64
N PRO A 94 -17.52 0.49 -4.26
CA PRO A 94 -17.99 1.80 -4.68
C PRO A 94 -19.19 1.73 -5.64
N PRO A 95 -20.18 2.62 -5.49
CA PRO A 95 -21.42 2.58 -6.29
C PRO A 95 -21.16 2.80 -7.80
N GLN A 96 -20.09 3.50 -8.15
CA GLN A 96 -19.68 3.77 -9.53
C GLN A 96 -18.97 2.61 -10.23
N TRP A 97 -18.63 1.52 -9.51
CA TRP A 97 -18.00 0.36 -10.13
C TRP A 97 -18.95 -0.37 -11.08
N PRO A 98 -18.42 -1.04 -12.13
CA PRO A 98 -19.21 -1.96 -12.94
C PRO A 98 -19.87 -3.04 -12.08
N ASP A 99 -21.11 -3.43 -12.39
CA ASP A 99 -21.86 -4.39 -11.56
C ASP A 99 -21.19 -5.76 -11.48
N THR A 100 -20.52 -6.20 -12.55
CA THR A 100 -19.71 -7.42 -12.56
C THR A 100 -18.57 -7.39 -11.54
N TRP A 101 -18.01 -6.21 -11.27
CA TRP A 101 -16.95 -6.03 -10.28
C TRP A 101 -17.52 -5.97 -8.87
N LYS A 102 -18.66 -5.30 -8.68
CA LYS A 102 -19.38 -5.29 -7.40
C LYS A 102 -19.79 -6.70 -6.99
N GLU A 103 -20.33 -7.50 -7.91
CA GLU A 103 -20.71 -8.88 -7.66
C GLU A 103 -19.50 -9.76 -7.34
N LYS A 104 -18.38 -9.56 -8.03
CA LYS A 104 -17.13 -10.25 -7.69
C LYS A 104 -16.67 -9.89 -6.28
N ALA A 105 -16.69 -8.60 -5.93
CA ALA A 105 -16.26 -8.11 -4.63
C ALA A 105 -17.21 -8.49 -3.48
N SER A 106 -18.52 -8.60 -3.73
CA SER A 106 -19.49 -8.99 -2.69
C SER A 106 -19.38 -10.45 -2.28
N ARG A 107 -18.80 -11.30 -3.15
CA ARG A 107 -18.47 -12.70 -2.84
C ARG A 107 -17.18 -12.86 -2.01
N GLN A 108 -16.44 -11.77 -1.82
CA GLN A 108 -15.19 -11.77 -1.08
C GLN A 108 -15.40 -11.38 0.38
N THR A 109 -14.61 -11.97 1.27
CA THR A 109 -14.56 -11.54 2.66
C THR A 109 -13.47 -10.49 2.79
N ALA A 110 -13.86 -9.21 2.78
CA ALA A 110 -12.91 -8.10 2.85
C ALA A 110 -13.37 -7.01 3.83
N PHE A 111 -12.40 -6.30 4.40
CA PHE A 111 -12.59 -5.23 5.38
C PHE A 111 -11.74 -4.03 4.99
N LYS A 112 -12.25 -2.82 5.23
CA LYS A 112 -11.56 -1.59 4.84
C LYS A 112 -11.84 -0.45 5.83
N GLY A 113 -10.81 0.28 6.21
CA GLY A 113 -10.94 1.54 6.94
C GLY A 113 -9.60 2.06 7.45
N GLY A 114 -9.50 3.37 7.67
CA GLY A 114 -8.30 3.99 8.26
C GLY A 114 -7.02 3.76 7.45
N GLY A 115 -7.12 3.68 6.12
CA GLY A 115 -5.99 3.38 5.25
C GLY A 115 -5.58 1.90 5.21
N ILE A 116 -6.36 0.99 5.79
CA ILE A 116 -6.11 -0.45 5.79
C ILE A 116 -7.18 -1.15 4.94
N TYR A 117 -6.75 -2.10 4.12
CA TYR A 117 -7.62 -3.05 3.44
C TYR A 117 -7.10 -4.47 3.66
N VAL A 118 -7.99 -5.39 4.03
CA VAL A 118 -7.67 -6.82 4.22
C VAL A 118 -8.70 -7.66 3.49
N HIS A 119 -8.25 -8.56 2.62
CA HIS A 119 -9.06 -9.55 1.93
C HIS A 119 -8.64 -10.95 2.37
N PHE A 120 -9.63 -11.80 2.63
CA PHE A 120 -9.48 -13.17 3.08
C PHE A 120 -9.90 -14.16 2.00
N GLU A 121 -9.13 -15.24 1.88
CA GLU A 121 -9.53 -16.47 1.21
C GLU A 121 -9.58 -17.61 2.25
N ALA A 122 -9.85 -18.84 1.82
CA ALA A 122 -10.04 -19.99 2.72
C ALA A 122 -8.84 -20.25 3.65
N GLN A 123 -7.63 -19.89 3.23
CA GLN A 123 -6.39 -20.16 3.95
C GLN A 123 -5.96 -19.03 4.91
N GLY A 124 -6.62 -17.87 4.87
CA GLY A 124 -6.23 -16.71 5.68
C GLY A 124 -6.21 -15.39 4.88
N PRO A 125 -5.47 -14.37 5.33
CA PRO A 125 -5.37 -13.10 4.63
C PRO A 125 -4.62 -13.28 3.30
N SER A 126 -5.36 -13.18 2.20
CA SER A 126 -4.83 -13.35 0.85
C SER A 126 -4.25 -12.06 0.28
N PHE A 127 -4.77 -10.90 0.71
CA PHE A 127 -4.23 -9.61 0.32
C PHE A 127 -4.41 -8.57 1.42
N ILE A 128 -3.35 -7.83 1.70
CA ILE A 128 -3.33 -6.75 2.69
C ILE A 128 -2.75 -5.51 2.01
N ALA A 129 -3.40 -4.36 2.19
CA ALA A 129 -2.86 -3.07 1.77
C ALA A 129 -2.94 -2.04 2.89
N LEU A 130 -1.86 -1.29 3.07
CA LEU A 130 -1.75 -0.13 3.94
C LEU A 130 -1.46 1.07 3.06
N CYS A 131 -2.24 2.12 3.19
CA CYS A 131 -2.18 3.30 2.35
C CYS A 131 -2.34 4.55 3.22
N SER A 132 -1.34 5.43 3.23
CA SER A 132 -1.41 6.72 3.94
C SER A 132 -2.06 7.80 3.10
N HIS A 133 -1.95 7.76 1.76
CA HIS A 133 -2.58 8.71 0.85
C HIS A 133 -3.49 7.97 -0.14
N CYS A 134 -4.79 7.91 0.17
CA CYS A 134 -5.77 7.18 -0.63
C CYS A 134 -6.92 8.11 -1.03
N HIS A 135 -7.84 7.62 -1.86
CA HIS A 135 -9.03 8.39 -2.27
C HIS A 135 -9.88 8.92 -1.09
N GLU A 136 -9.87 8.22 0.05
CA GLU A 136 -10.58 8.60 1.27
C GLU A 136 -9.88 9.68 2.10
N GLY A 137 -8.69 10.13 1.65
CA GLY A 137 -7.89 11.16 2.30
C GLY A 137 -6.58 10.62 2.87
N ARG A 138 -6.07 11.34 3.87
CA ARG A 138 -4.84 10.97 4.57
C ARG A 138 -5.15 10.06 5.74
N HIS A 139 -4.40 8.99 5.85
CA HIS A 139 -4.45 8.02 6.91
C HIS A 139 -3.04 7.73 7.42
N SER A 140 -2.99 7.02 8.54
CA SER A 140 -1.75 6.72 9.25
C SER A 140 -1.73 5.26 9.68
N PRO A 141 -1.87 4.31 8.73
CA PRO A 141 -1.88 2.90 9.06
C PRO A 141 -0.49 2.47 9.55
N VAL A 142 -0.44 1.51 10.48
CA VAL A 142 0.79 1.09 11.15
C VAL A 142 1.11 -0.36 10.82
N LEU A 143 2.32 -0.59 10.32
CA LEU A 143 2.90 -1.90 10.05
C LEU A 143 3.96 -2.20 11.10
N CYS A 144 3.99 -3.43 11.61
CA CYS A 144 4.92 -3.86 12.63
C CYS A 144 5.56 -5.19 12.25
N THR A 145 6.65 -5.55 12.93
CA THR A 145 7.13 -6.94 12.97
C THR A 145 6.10 -7.83 13.66
N ALA A 146 6.09 -9.14 13.38
CA ALA A 146 5.11 -10.09 13.95
C ALA A 146 5.08 -10.07 15.49
N ASN A 147 6.24 -9.88 16.13
CA ASN A 147 6.35 -9.76 17.59
C ASN A 147 5.98 -8.38 18.16
N GLY A 148 5.67 -7.41 17.29
CA GLY A 148 5.30 -6.04 17.67
C GLY A 148 6.42 -5.18 18.25
N SER A 149 7.68 -5.62 18.19
CA SER A 149 8.83 -4.88 18.76
C SER A 149 9.21 -3.64 17.95
N VAL A 150 9.01 -3.68 16.64
CA VAL A 150 9.22 -2.54 15.73
C VAL A 150 7.90 -2.25 15.04
N CYS A 151 7.49 -0.98 15.02
CA CYS A 151 6.28 -0.51 14.37
C CYS A 151 6.57 0.82 13.68
N HIS A 152 6.19 0.92 12.41
CA HIS A 152 6.27 2.15 11.63
C HIS A 152 4.90 2.55 11.10
N GLN A 153 4.63 3.83 11.18
CA GLN A 153 3.44 4.44 10.61
C GLN A 153 3.72 4.83 9.16
N LEU A 154 2.76 4.64 8.27
CA LEU A 154 2.87 5.16 6.90
C LEU A 154 2.53 6.67 6.85
N PRO A 155 3.19 7.46 5.98
CA PRO A 155 4.25 7.03 5.07
C PRO A 155 5.55 6.68 5.82
N VAL A 156 6.22 5.60 5.41
CA VAL A 156 7.43 5.07 6.07
C VAL A 156 8.66 5.39 5.24
N THR A 157 9.80 5.65 5.89
CA THR A 157 11.09 5.84 5.20
C THR A 157 11.60 4.54 4.60
N TYR A 158 12.59 4.62 3.72
CA TYR A 158 13.28 3.42 3.21
C TYR A 158 13.92 2.59 4.34
N GLU A 159 14.58 3.25 5.29
CA GLU A 159 15.16 2.60 6.46
C GLU A 159 14.10 1.92 7.34
N GLY A 160 12.99 2.61 7.63
CA GLY A 160 11.90 2.02 8.42
C GLY A 160 11.25 0.83 7.71
N LEU A 161 11.20 0.84 6.38
CA LEU A 161 10.78 -0.31 5.60
C LEU A 161 11.78 -1.47 5.78
N ILE A 162 13.09 -1.23 5.66
CA ILE A 162 14.13 -2.25 5.87
C ILE A 162 14.08 -2.82 7.29
N GLU A 163 13.82 -2.01 8.31
CA GLU A 163 13.68 -2.50 9.69
C GLU A 163 12.52 -3.49 9.87
N LEU A 164 11.48 -3.39 9.03
CA LEU A 164 10.33 -4.30 9.06
C LEU A 164 10.56 -5.58 8.25
N ILE A 165 11.15 -5.46 7.06
CA ILE A 165 11.19 -6.54 6.06
C ILE A 165 12.60 -7.04 5.71
N GLY A 166 13.64 -6.44 6.28
CA GLY A 166 15.02 -6.67 5.85
C GLY A 166 15.35 -5.99 4.52
N PRO A 167 16.54 -6.27 3.96
CA PRO A 167 16.94 -5.71 2.67
C PRO A 167 15.99 -6.17 1.55
N PRO A 168 15.57 -5.28 0.65
CA PRO A 168 14.64 -5.65 -0.41
C PRO A 168 15.31 -6.48 -1.51
N ASP A 169 14.52 -7.33 -2.17
CA ASP A 169 14.98 -8.10 -3.33
C ASP A 169 15.23 -7.20 -4.55
N ARG A 170 14.42 -6.15 -4.69
CA ARG A 170 14.48 -5.25 -5.84
C ARG A 170 13.98 -3.84 -5.52
N VAL A 171 14.67 -2.85 -6.09
CA VAL A 171 14.25 -1.45 -6.10
C VAL A 171 14.20 -0.96 -7.54
N ARG A 172 13.11 -0.30 -7.95
CA ARG A 172 12.93 0.22 -9.32
C ARG A 172 12.05 1.46 -9.37
N ARG A 173 12.23 2.28 -10.39
CA ARG A 173 11.32 3.41 -10.68
C ARG A 173 10.18 2.95 -11.59
N VAL A 174 8.95 3.32 -11.24
CA VAL A 174 7.76 3.09 -12.07
C VAL A 174 7.10 4.43 -12.42
N ARG A 175 6.37 4.47 -13.55
CA ARG A 175 5.74 5.69 -14.07
C ARG A 175 4.38 5.98 -13.45
N GLU A 176 3.68 4.95 -12.97
CA GLU A 176 2.33 5.08 -12.45
C GLU A 176 2.04 3.93 -11.47
N VAL A 177 1.24 4.21 -10.45
CA VAL A 177 0.68 3.21 -9.54
C VAL A 177 -0.83 3.16 -9.76
N THR A 178 -1.33 2.04 -10.25
CA THR A 178 -2.77 1.82 -10.35
C THR A 178 -3.30 1.30 -9.01
N TYR A 179 -4.27 2.01 -8.44
CA TYR A 179 -4.87 1.74 -7.12
C TYR A 179 -5.91 0.64 -7.16
#